data_AF-A0A958HX49-F1
#
_entry.id   AF-A0A958HX49-F1
#
_cell.length_a   1.000
_cell.length_b   1.000
_cell.length_c   1.000
_cell.angle_alpha   90.00
_cell.angle_beta   90.00
_cell.angle_gamma   90.00
#
_symmetry.space_group_name_H-M   'P 1'
#
loop_
_entity.id
_entity.type
_entity.pdbx_description
1 polymer ?
#
loop_
_entity_poly.entity_id
_entity_poly.type
_entity_poly.pdbx_seq_one_letter_code
_entity_poly.pdbx_strand_id
1 'polypeptide(L)'
;MFSTQKDQLFSLIKSLTKAEKRSFKLYANRFQSGTDSKFIQLFDVIDRLAEYDEQEVLKRLPEVKKRHLPNLKRHLYKQVLTSLRLIYIQKNIDIQIREQLDFARILYGKGMYMQSLRMLDRIKKIAVDHHQ
;
A
#
# COMPACT_ATOMS: atom_id res chain seq x y z
N MET A 1 -32.27 1.34 -3.12
CA MET A 1 -31.31 2.08 -3.97
C MET A 1 -29.91 1.93 -3.37
N PHE A 2 -29.07 1.07 -3.94
CA PHE A 2 -27.69 0.88 -3.47
C PHE A 2 -26.76 0.86 -4.69
N SER A 3 -26.10 1.97 -5.01
CA SER A 3 -24.74 2.01 -5.57
C SER A 3 -24.39 3.37 -6.19
N THR A 4 -23.95 4.31 -5.36
CA THR A 4 -23.15 5.45 -5.88
C THR A 4 -22.00 5.80 -4.96
N GLN A 5 -21.56 4.86 -4.13
CA GLN A 5 -20.26 4.95 -3.50
C GLN A 5 -19.30 4.15 -4.38
N LYS A 6 -18.55 4.85 -5.25
CA LYS A 6 -17.46 4.24 -6.02
C LYS A 6 -16.59 3.44 -5.05
N ASP A 7 -16.40 2.14 -5.32
CA ASP A 7 -15.55 1.30 -4.49
C ASP A 7 -14.14 1.93 -4.46
N GLN A 8 -13.66 2.25 -3.25
CA GLN A 8 -12.41 2.98 -3.04
C GLN A 8 -11.21 2.18 -3.56
N LEU A 9 -11.25 0.86 -3.41
CA LEU A 9 -10.20 -0.03 -3.89
C LEU A 9 -10.19 -0.09 -5.42
N PHE A 10 -11.36 -0.18 -6.05
CA PHE A 10 -11.49 -0.10 -7.51
C PHE A 10 -10.90 1.22 -8.02
N SER A 11 -11.30 2.34 -7.42
CA SER A 11 -10.83 3.67 -7.80
C SER A 11 -9.30 3.79 -7.69
N LEU A 12 -8.72 3.30 -6.60
CA LEU A 12 -7.28 3.27 -6.38
C LEU A 12 -6.55 2.41 -7.42
N ILE A 13 -7.02 1.18 -7.70
CA ILE A 13 -6.38 0.31 -8.67
C ILE A 13 -6.43 0.91 -10.08
N LYS A 14 -7.52 1.60 -10.43
CA LYS A 14 -7.69 2.26 -11.72
C LYS A 14 -6.85 3.53 -11.87
N SER A 15 -6.50 4.22 -10.78
CA SER A 15 -5.59 5.36 -10.84
C SER A 15 -4.12 4.96 -11.01
N LEU A 16 -3.76 3.69 -10.80
CA LEU A 16 -2.39 3.23 -10.93
C LEU A 16 -1.87 3.29 -12.37
N THR A 17 -0.66 3.76 -12.54
CA THR A 17 0.11 3.66 -13.78
C THR A 17 0.54 2.21 -14.06
N LYS A 18 0.88 1.91 -15.32
CA LYS A 18 1.43 0.59 -15.70
C LYS A 18 2.67 0.21 -14.87
N ALA A 19 3.51 1.18 -14.54
CA ALA A 19 4.71 0.97 -13.73
C ALA A 19 4.37 0.64 -12.27
N GLU A 20 3.42 1.35 -11.65
CA GLU A 20 2.97 1.07 -10.29
C GLU A 20 2.31 -0.32 -10.18
N LYS A 21 1.47 -0.70 -11.14
CA LYS A 21 0.86 -2.04 -11.20
C LYS A 21 1.92 -3.14 -11.28
N ARG A 22 2.94 -2.95 -12.13
CA ARG A 22 4.08 -3.89 -12.22
C ARG A 22 4.85 -3.97 -10.91
N SER A 23 5.14 -2.83 -10.28
CA SER A 23 5.83 -2.79 -8.99
C SER A 23 5.05 -3.50 -7.90
N PHE A 24 3.73 -3.30 -7.84
CA PHE A 24 2.85 -4.01 -6.91
C PHE A 24 2.93 -5.52 -7.09
N LYS A 25 2.86 -6.02 -8.33
CA LYS A 25 3.01 -7.46 -8.60
C LYS A 25 4.36 -8.01 -8.15
N LEU A 26 5.44 -7.28 -8.42
CA LEU A 26 6.78 -7.68 -7.97
C LEU A 26 6.89 -7.68 -6.44
N TYR A 27 6.33 -6.69 -5.77
CA TYR A 27 6.26 -6.61 -4.32
C TYR A 27 5.47 -7.79 -3.73
N ALA A 28 4.28 -8.07 -4.27
CA ALA A 28 3.40 -9.12 -3.77
C ALA A 28 3.99 -10.53 -3.98
N ASN A 29 4.69 -10.74 -5.09
CA ASN A 29 5.32 -12.03 -5.40
C ASN A 29 6.51 -12.37 -4.47
N ARG A 30 7.07 -11.42 -3.72
CA ARG A 30 8.19 -11.70 -2.79
C ARG A 30 7.75 -12.46 -1.54
N PHE A 31 6.46 -12.44 -1.21
CA PHE A 31 5.95 -12.98 0.06
C PHE A 31 5.25 -14.32 -0.08
N GLN A 32 5.30 -14.98 -1.25
CA GLN A 32 4.49 -16.16 -1.62
C GLN A 32 4.32 -17.20 -0.50
N SER A 33 3.26 -17.03 0.28
CA SER A 33 2.60 -18.07 1.06
C SER A 33 1.15 -18.19 0.56
N GLY A 34 0.50 -19.34 0.73
CA GLY A 34 -0.74 -19.68 0.00
C GLY A 34 -1.94 -18.71 0.15
N THR A 35 -1.95 -17.86 1.18
CA THR A 35 -2.97 -16.81 1.39
C THR A 35 -2.70 -15.57 0.52
N ASP A 36 -1.44 -15.34 0.15
CA ASP A 36 -0.99 -14.18 -0.61
C ASP A 36 -1.38 -14.25 -2.10
N SER A 37 -1.63 -15.46 -2.62
CA SER A 37 -2.08 -15.63 -4.01
C SER A 37 -3.47 -15.04 -4.25
N LYS A 38 -4.36 -15.10 -3.26
CA LYS A 38 -5.78 -14.72 -3.42
C LYS A 38 -5.97 -13.21 -3.59
N PHE A 39 -5.20 -12.38 -2.89
CA PHE A 39 -5.32 -10.93 -3.04
C PHE A 39 -4.69 -10.47 -4.36
N ILE A 40 -3.65 -11.16 -4.85
CA ILE A 40 -3.06 -10.91 -6.18
C ILE A 40 -4.07 -11.22 -7.28
N GLN A 41 -4.79 -12.34 -7.18
CA GLN A 41 -5.87 -12.65 -8.11
C GLN A 41 -7.00 -11.62 -8.06
N LEU A 42 -7.38 -11.15 -6.86
CA LEU A 42 -8.36 -10.07 -6.71
C LEU A 42 -7.90 -8.78 -7.39
N PHE A 43 -6.63 -8.42 -7.26
CA PHE A 43 -6.06 -7.27 -7.96
C PHE A 43 -6.20 -7.41 -9.47
N ASP A 44 -5.85 -8.57 -10.03
CA ASP A 44 -5.93 -8.82 -11.47
C ASP A 44 -7.37 -8.78 -12.01
N VAL A 45 -8.32 -9.29 -11.23
CA VAL A 45 -9.74 -9.19 -11.57
C VAL A 45 -10.18 -7.74 -11.59
N ILE A 46 -9.94 -6.98 -10.51
CA ILE A 46 -10.33 -5.57 -10.40
C ILE A 46 -9.68 -4.71 -11.50
N ASP A 47 -8.41 -4.95 -11.80
CA ASP A 47 -7.67 -4.19 -12.82
C ASP A 47 -8.25 -4.38 -14.23
N ARG A 48 -8.86 -5.55 -14.52
CA ARG A 48 -9.47 -5.84 -15.82
C ARG A 48 -10.91 -5.34 -15.96
N LEU A 49 -11.61 -5.09 -14.87
CA LEU A 49 -13.02 -4.66 -14.92
C LEU A 49 -13.16 -3.22 -15.42
N ALA A 50 -14.07 -2.94 -16.33
CA ALA A 50 -14.34 -1.56 -16.78
C ALA A 50 -15.09 -0.76 -15.71
N GLU A 51 -16.03 -1.41 -15.02
CA GLU A 51 -16.82 -0.86 -13.92
C GLU A 51 -16.83 -1.84 -12.75
N TYR A 52 -17.04 -1.30 -11.54
CA TYR A 52 -17.05 -2.13 -10.35
C TYR A 52 -18.36 -2.91 -10.21
N ASP A 53 -18.29 -4.24 -10.34
CA ASP A 53 -19.38 -5.17 -10.04
C ASP A 53 -18.88 -6.28 -9.09
N GLU A 54 -19.43 -6.31 -7.87
CA GLU A 54 -19.07 -7.32 -6.87
C GLU A 54 -19.45 -8.75 -7.30
N GLN A 55 -20.56 -8.91 -8.02
CA GLN A 55 -20.99 -10.24 -8.49
C GLN A 55 -20.02 -10.77 -9.53
N GLU A 56 -19.57 -9.93 -10.46
CA GLU A 56 -18.57 -10.29 -11.46
C GLU A 56 -17.21 -10.63 -10.82
N VAL A 57 -16.81 -9.88 -9.78
CA VAL A 57 -15.60 -10.22 -9.00
C VAL A 57 -15.70 -11.62 -8.40
N LEU A 58 -16.84 -11.97 -7.78
CA LEU A 58 -17.05 -13.29 -7.18
C LEU A 58 -17.14 -14.41 -8.22
N LYS A 59 -17.74 -14.16 -9.39
CA LYS A 59 -17.77 -15.12 -10.50
C LYS A 59 -16.37 -15.47 -10.99
N ARG A 60 -15.47 -14.48 -11.03
CA ARG A 60 -14.06 -14.68 -11.45
C ARG A 60 -13.16 -15.23 -10.35
N LEU A 61 -13.61 -15.26 -9.10
CA LEU A 61 -12.89 -15.79 -7.93
C LEU A 61 -13.74 -16.84 -7.20
N PRO A 62 -13.99 -18.01 -7.80
CA PRO A 62 -14.88 -19.03 -7.24
C PRO A 62 -14.39 -19.57 -5.89
N GLU A 63 -13.09 -19.50 -5.62
CA GLU A 63 -12.50 -19.92 -4.34
C GLU A 63 -12.79 -18.95 -3.18
N VAL A 64 -13.21 -17.71 -3.47
CA VAL A 64 -13.46 -16.66 -2.48
C VAL A 64 -14.95 -16.62 -2.15
N LYS A 65 -15.31 -17.09 -0.95
CA LYS A 65 -16.69 -16.94 -0.44
C LYS A 65 -17.00 -15.45 -0.26
N LYS A 66 -18.24 -15.04 -0.59
CA LYS A 66 -18.74 -13.66 -0.42
C LYS A 66 -18.42 -13.06 0.96
N ARG A 67 -18.54 -13.85 2.03
CA ARG A 67 -18.22 -13.43 3.41
C ARG A 67 -16.75 -13.03 3.63
N HIS A 68 -15.81 -13.54 2.83
CA HIS A 68 -14.39 -13.25 2.96
C HIS A 68 -13.93 -12.11 2.05
N LEU A 69 -14.73 -11.73 1.05
CA LEU A 69 -14.39 -10.68 0.10
C LEU A 69 -14.09 -9.32 0.77
N PRO A 70 -14.87 -8.83 1.77
CA PRO A 70 -14.55 -7.57 2.43
C PRO A 70 -13.16 -7.56 3.09
N ASN A 71 -12.78 -8.67 3.74
CA ASN A 71 -11.45 -8.80 4.35
C ASN A 71 -10.36 -8.86 3.30
N LEU A 72 -10.59 -9.58 2.19
CA LEU A 72 -9.66 -9.67 1.08
C LEU A 72 -9.45 -8.29 0.42
N LYS A 73 -10.51 -7.50 0.23
CA LYS A 73 -10.42 -6.12 -0.24
C LYS A 73 -9.62 -5.24 0.70
N ARG A 74 -9.89 -5.29 2.01
CA ARG A 74 -9.13 -4.52 3.02
C ARG A 74 -7.64 -4.89 3.00
N HIS A 75 -7.35 -6.18 2.91
CA HIS A 75 -5.97 -6.65 2.80
C HIS A 75 -5.30 -6.13 1.52
N LEU A 76 -5.95 -6.31 0.37
CA LEU A 76 -5.43 -5.82 -0.91
C LEU A 76 -5.19 -4.31 -0.90
N TYR A 77 -6.15 -3.53 -0.38
CA TYR A 77 -6.00 -2.07 -0.25
C TYR A 77 -4.75 -1.69 0.55
N LYS A 78 -4.54 -2.33 1.70
CA LYS A 78 -3.34 -2.13 2.52
C LYS A 78 -2.06 -2.49 1.75
N GLN A 79 -2.04 -3.61 1.03
CA GLN A 79 -0.86 -4.04 0.28
C GLN A 79 -0.54 -3.10 -0.89
N VAL A 80 -1.56 -2.61 -1.59
CA VAL A 80 -1.37 -1.63 -2.68
C VAL A 80 -0.76 -0.34 -2.11
N LEU A 81 -1.30 0.20 -1.02
CA LEU A 81 -0.73 1.40 -0.38
C LEU A 81 0.70 1.19 0.11
N THR A 82 1.02 0.03 0.71
CA THR A 82 2.39 -0.29 1.13
C THR A 82 3.33 -0.32 -0.06
N SER A 83 2.94 -0.98 -1.16
CA SER A 83 3.74 -1.01 -2.38
C SER A 83 3.95 0.38 -2.96
N LEU A 84 2.93 1.25 -2.96
CA LEU A 84 3.08 2.63 -3.43
C LEU A 84 4.02 3.41 -2.53
N ARG A 85 3.90 3.29 -1.20
CA ARG A 85 4.82 3.94 -0.25
C ARG A 85 6.28 3.60 -0.57
N LEU A 86 6.59 2.34 -0.90
CA LEU A 86 7.94 1.92 -1.27
C LEU A 86 8.45 2.59 -2.57
N ILE A 87 7.57 2.94 -3.50
CA ILE A 87 7.93 3.67 -4.72
C ILE A 87 8.14 5.15 -4.43
N TYR A 88 7.24 5.74 -3.62
CA TYR A 88 7.24 7.18 -3.37
C TYR A 88 8.20 7.62 -2.28
N ILE A 89 8.71 6.72 -1.43
CA ILE A 89 9.66 7.10 -0.38
C ILE A 89 10.96 7.70 -0.92
N GLN A 90 11.38 7.28 -2.11
CA GLN A 90 12.55 7.84 -2.78
C GLN A 90 12.25 9.13 -3.56
N LYS A 91 10.97 9.46 -3.76
CA LYS A 91 10.51 10.56 -4.61
C LYS A 91 9.90 11.72 -3.83
N ASN A 92 9.39 11.46 -2.63
CA ASN A 92 8.70 12.43 -1.81
C ASN A 92 9.44 12.57 -0.47
N ILE A 93 10.02 13.75 -0.26
CA ILE A 93 10.85 14.06 0.89
C ILE A 93 10.07 13.95 2.21
N ASP A 94 8.77 14.27 2.22
CA ASP A 94 7.95 14.16 3.43
C ASP A 94 7.75 12.70 3.85
N ILE A 95 7.60 11.78 2.89
CA ILE A 95 7.51 10.34 3.19
C ILE A 95 8.85 9.85 3.77
N GLN A 96 9.97 10.32 3.21
CA GLN A 96 11.30 9.99 3.72
C GLN A 96 11.52 10.53 5.14
N ILE A 97 11.17 11.80 5.40
CA ILE A 97 11.28 12.43 6.72
C ILE A 97 10.46 11.66 7.76
N ARG A 98 9.20 11.32 7.45
CA ARG A 98 8.34 10.53 8.35
C ARG A 98 8.95 9.18 8.68
N GLU A 99 9.52 8.47 7.71
CA GLU A 99 10.18 7.18 7.97
C GLU A 99 11.40 7.32 8.88
N GLN A 100 12.25 8.32 8.64
CA GLN A 100 13.40 8.56 9.50
C GLN A 100 12.96 8.91 10.93
N LEU A 101 11.85 9.64 11.09
CA LEU A 101 11.29 9.93 12.39
C LEU A 101 10.81 8.66 13.12
N ASP A 102 10.16 7.74 12.40
CA ASP A 102 9.76 6.45 12.95
C ASP A 102 10.98 5.66 13.44
N PHE A 103 12.08 5.63 12.67
CA PHE A 103 13.32 4.98 13.08
C PHE A 103 13.94 5.64 14.32
N ALA A 104 13.96 6.98 14.39
CA ALA A 104 14.46 7.69 15.55
C ALA A 104 13.67 7.31 16.81
N ARG A 105 12.34 7.17 16.70
CA ARG A 105 11.45 6.78 17.80
C ARG A 105 11.68 5.33 18.25
N ILE A 106 11.90 4.41 17.31
CA ILE A 106 12.25 3.01 17.63
C ILE A 106 13.58 2.94 18.38
N LEU A 107 14.61 3.67 17.92
CA LEU A 107 15.92 3.73 18.59
C LEU A 107 15.81 4.28 20.01
N TYR A 108 15.02 5.34 20.19
CA TYR A 108 14.74 5.90 21.51
C TYR A 108 14.11 4.87 22.45
N GLY A 109 13.05 4.17 21.99
CA GLY A 109 12.39 3.13 22.78
C GLY A 109 13.29 1.94 23.13
N LYS A 110 14.38 1.74 22.39
CA LYS A 110 15.42 0.73 22.66
C LYS A 110 16.57 1.25 23.54
N GLY A 111 16.50 2.48 24.05
CA GLY A 111 17.57 3.09 24.85
C GLY A 111 18.76 3.62 24.06
N MET A 112 18.70 3.61 22.72
CA MET A 112 19.77 4.10 21.84
C MET A 112 19.66 5.61 21.63
N TYR A 113 19.68 6.38 22.72
CA TYR A 113 19.35 7.81 22.72
C TYR A 113 20.26 8.64 21.81
N MET A 114 21.58 8.40 21.84
CA MET A 114 22.51 9.16 20.99
C MET A 114 22.30 8.91 19.50
N GLN A 115 21.91 7.70 19.11
CA GLN A 115 21.60 7.39 17.71
C GLN A 115 20.29 8.06 17.28
N SER A 116 19.28 8.01 18.16
CA SER A 116 18.01 8.70 17.95
C SER A 116 18.22 10.22 17.78
N LEU A 117 18.98 10.86 18.68
CA LEU A 117 19.26 12.29 18.62
C LEU A 117 19.97 12.68 17.31
N ARG A 118 21.03 11.97 16.94
CA ARG A 118 21.76 12.23 15.67
C ARG A 118 20.85 12.09 14.45
N MET A 119 19.90 11.16 14.49
CA MET A 119 18.92 10.97 13.43
C MET A 119 17.93 12.15 13.38
N LEU A 120 17.40 12.59 14.53
CA LEU A 120 16.52 13.76 14.63
C LEU A 120 17.21 15.05 14.12
N ASP A 121 18.48 15.26 14.45
CA ASP A 121 19.24 16.42 13.97
C ASP A 121 19.36 16.42 12.44
N ARG A 122 19.59 15.26 11.83
CA ARG A 122 19.65 15.12 10.37
C ARG A 122 18.28 15.38 9.74
N ILE A 123 17.21 14.80 10.31
CA ILE A 123 15.83 14.99 9.83
C ILE A 123 15.47 16.48 9.85
N LYS A 124 15.80 17.19 10.94
CA LYS A 124 15.53 18.62 11.08
C LYS A 124 16.18 19.44 9.96
N LYS A 125 17.44 19.15 9.63
CA LYS A 125 18.15 19.83 8.53
C LYS A 125 17.44 19.62 7.20
N ILE A 126 17.16 18.36 6.86
CA ILE A 126 16.46 18.00 5.62
C ILE A 126 15.09 18.69 5.54
N ALA A 127 14.33 18.72 6.64
CA ALA A 127 13.01 19.37 6.66
C ALA A 127 13.10 20.89 6.40
N VAL A 128 14.08 21.57 6.99
CA VAL A 128 14.30 23.01 6.79
C VAL A 128 14.72 23.31 5.36
N ASP A 129 15.63 22.51 4.80
CA ASP A 129 16.17 22.72 3.45
C ASP A 129 15.09 22.54 2.35
N HIS A 130 14.05 21.76 2.62
CA HIS A 130 13.00 21.41 1.65
C HIS A 130 11.64 22.12 1.86
N HIS A 131 11.50 22.98 2.88
CA HIS A 131 10.28 23.76 3.16
C HIS A 131 10.50 25.29 2.98
N GLN A 132 11.36 25.68 2.03
CA GLN A 132 11.49 27.08 1.56
C GLN A 132 10.72 27.29 0.26
#